data_AF-A0A4S8N0P5-F1
#
_entry.id   AF-A0A4S8N0P5-F1
#
_cell.length_a   1.000
_cell.length_b   1.000
_cell.length_c   1.000
_cell.angle_alpha   90.00
_cell.angle_beta   90.00
_cell.angle_gamma   90.00
#
_symmetry.space_group_name_H-M   'P 1'
#
loop_
_entity.id
_entity.type
_entity.pdbx_description
1 polymer ?
#
loop_
_entity_poly.entity_id
_entity_poly.type
_entity_poly.pdbx_seq_one_letter_code
_entity_poly.pdbx_strand_id
1 'polypeptide(L)'
;MAKRPPQARLVRAGAELGGHLSTWRKLQAGDLGVSVGAYLNVLRALGQLERAIDATDPYETDLGRARADEILPQRVRGPSR
;
A
#
# COMPACT_ATOMS: atom_id res chain seq x y z
N MET A 1 -40.06 2.36 -21.15
CA MET A 1 -38.65 2.30 -21.60
C MET A 1 -37.94 1.18 -20.86
N ALA A 2 -37.53 0.11 -21.55
CA ALA A 2 -36.85 -1.01 -20.91
C ALA A 2 -35.41 -0.62 -20.51
N LYS A 3 -35.06 -0.78 -19.22
CA LYS A 3 -33.70 -0.53 -18.72
C LYS A 3 -32.74 -1.52 -19.40
N ARG A 4 -31.77 -1.00 -20.15
CA ARG A 4 -30.72 -1.78 -20.80
C ARG A 4 -29.95 -2.55 -19.72
N PRO A 5 -29.77 -3.88 -19.82
CA PRO A 5 -29.10 -4.65 -18.78
C PRO A 5 -27.67 -4.13 -18.58
N PRO A 6 -27.21 -4.01 -17.32
CA PRO A 6 -25.89 -3.51 -17.04
C PRO A 6 -24.85 -4.45 -17.67
N GLN A 7 -23.86 -3.85 -18.32
CA GLN A 7 -22.79 -4.58 -18.98
C GLN A 7 -22.06 -5.43 -17.93
N ALA A 8 -21.76 -6.70 -18.22
CA ALA A 8 -21.14 -7.64 -17.25
C ALA A 8 -19.86 -7.07 -16.61
N ARG A 9 -19.13 -6.23 -17.35
CA ARG A 9 -17.92 -5.52 -16.88
C ARG A 9 -18.23 -4.51 -15.76
N LEU A 10 -19.33 -3.76 -15.88
CA LEU A 10 -19.76 -2.77 -14.89
C LEU A 10 -20.23 -3.44 -13.59
N VAL A 11 -20.91 -4.58 -13.72
CA VAL A 11 -21.35 -5.38 -12.56
C VAL A 11 -20.13 -5.92 -11.79
N ARG A 12 -19.13 -6.44 -12.51
CA ARG A 12 -17.87 -6.91 -11.90
C ARG A 12 -17.10 -5.79 -11.21
N ALA A 13 -16.88 -4.68 -11.89
CA ALA A 13 -16.16 -3.54 -11.32
C ALA A 13 -16.85 -3.01 -10.06
N GLY A 14 -18.19 -2.92 -10.06
CA GLY A 14 -18.96 -2.52 -8.89
C GLY A 14 -18.88 -3.53 -7.73
N ALA A 15 -18.90 -4.83 -8.04
CA ALA A 15 -18.74 -5.88 -7.04
C ALA A 15 -17.33 -5.91 -6.44
N GLU A 16 -16.30 -5.71 -7.25
CA GLU A 16 -14.90 -5.60 -6.81
C GLU A 16 -14.71 -4.38 -5.90
N LEU A 17 -15.14 -3.19 -6.34
CA LEU A 17 -15.07 -1.97 -5.53
C LEU A 17 -15.87 -2.11 -4.22
N GLY A 18 -17.06 -2.71 -4.28
CA GLY A 18 -17.89 -2.97 -3.11
C GLY A 18 -17.26 -3.96 -2.12
N GLY A 19 -16.61 -5.02 -2.63
CA GLY A 19 -15.92 -6.03 -1.83
C GLY A 19 -14.73 -5.46 -1.03
N HIS A 20 -14.13 -4.39 -1.52
CA HIS A 20 -12.98 -3.73 -0.89
C HIS A 20 -13.35 -2.63 0.11
N LEU A 21 -14.61 -2.19 0.17
CA LEU A 21 -15.04 -1.06 1.00
C LEU A 21 -14.91 -1.34 2.50
N SER A 22 -15.23 -2.56 2.95
CA SER A 22 -15.11 -2.96 4.35
C SER A 22 -13.65 -2.98 4.80
N THR A 23 -12.76 -3.52 3.97
CA THR A 23 -11.31 -3.50 4.17
C THR A 23 -10.77 -2.08 4.19
N TRP A 24 -11.19 -1.23 3.25
CA TRP A 24 -10.76 0.17 3.20
C TRP A 24 -11.18 0.95 4.46
N ARG A 25 -12.38 0.73 5.00
CA ARG A 25 -12.81 1.35 6.26
C ARG A 25 -11.98 0.90 7.46
N LYS A 26 -11.64 -0.40 7.53
CA LYS A 26 -10.76 -0.93 8.57
C LYS A 26 -9.36 -0.33 8.51
N LEU A 27 -8.82 -0.18 7.30
CA LEU A 27 -7.53 0.47 7.07
C LEU A 27 -7.53 1.93 7.54
N GLN A 28 -8.56 2.71 7.22
CA GLN A 28 -8.69 4.08 7.73
C GLN A 28 -8.79 4.14 9.26
N ALA A 29 -9.41 3.15 9.88
CA ALA A 29 -9.50 3.05 11.34
C ALA A 29 -8.20 2.55 12.01
N GLY A 30 -7.16 2.21 11.24
CA GLY A 30 -5.90 1.68 11.78
C GLY A 30 -6.01 0.26 12.33
N ASP A 31 -6.99 -0.52 11.86
CA ASP A 31 -7.19 -1.91 12.29
C ASP A 31 -6.04 -2.82 11.81
N LEU A 32 -5.25 -3.33 12.76
CA LEU A 32 -4.13 -4.24 12.52
C LEU A 32 -4.57 -5.65 12.05
N GLY A 33 -5.86 -5.96 12.10
CA GLY A 33 -6.43 -7.21 11.61
C GLY A 33 -6.55 -7.29 10.08
N VAL A 34 -6.21 -6.23 9.35
CA VAL A 34 -6.20 -6.23 7.89
C VAL A 34 -4.91 -6.90 7.38
N SER A 35 -5.06 -7.98 6.62
CA SER A 35 -3.90 -8.62 6.00
C SER A 35 -3.26 -7.71 4.96
N VAL A 36 -1.94 -7.79 4.80
CA VAL A 36 -1.19 -7.06 3.77
C VAL A 36 -1.77 -7.34 2.37
N GLY A 37 -2.18 -8.57 2.09
CA GLY A 37 -2.82 -8.92 0.82
C GLY A 37 -4.15 -8.18 0.58
N ALA A 38 -4.99 -8.03 1.62
CA ALA A 38 -6.22 -7.28 1.52
C ALA A 38 -5.97 -5.78 1.31
N TYR A 39 -4.94 -5.23 1.97
CA TYR A 39 -4.47 -3.86 1.75
C TYR A 39 -4.02 -3.61 0.30
N LEU A 40 -3.15 -4.47 -0.24
CA LEU A 40 -2.65 -4.33 -1.61
C LEU A 40 -3.74 -4.46 -2.67
N ASN A 41 -4.76 -5.30 -2.43
CA ASN A 41 -5.92 -5.40 -3.32
C ASN A 41 -6.75 -4.11 -3.37
N VAL A 42 -6.93 -3.44 -2.22
CA VAL A 42 -7.59 -2.12 -2.16
C VAL A 42 -6.78 -1.09 -2.95
N LEU A 43 -5.46 -1.03 -2.77
CA LEU A 43 -4.59 -0.11 -3.53
C LEU A 43 -4.64 -0.38 -5.03
N ARG A 44 -4.64 -1.66 -5.43
CA ARG A 44 -4.80 -2.05 -6.83
C ARG A 44 -6.14 -1.58 -7.40
N ALA A 45 -7.24 -1.78 -6.68
CA ALA A 45 -8.56 -1.33 -7.11
C ALA A 45 -8.65 0.20 -7.26
N LEU A 46 -7.87 0.95 -6.48
CA LEU A 46 -7.77 2.41 -6.53
C LEU A 46 -6.70 2.93 -7.51
N GLY A 47 -5.93 2.05 -8.16
CA GLY A 47 -4.80 2.45 -9.02
C GLY A 47 -3.65 3.13 -8.28
N GLN A 48 -3.46 2.81 -6.98
CA GLN A 48 -2.47 3.43 -6.09
C GLN A 48 -1.32 2.48 -5.71
N LEU A 49 -1.14 1.37 -6.43
CA LEU A 49 -0.16 0.35 -6.06
C LEU A 49 1.29 0.88 -6.13
N GLU A 50 1.61 1.72 -7.11
CA GLU A 50 2.94 2.36 -7.23
C GLU A 50 3.23 3.27 -6.02
N ARG A 51 2.24 4.02 -5.52
CA ARG A 51 2.43 4.89 -4.35
C ARG A 51 2.76 4.12 -3.07
N ALA A 52 2.39 2.84 -2.99
CA ALA A 52 2.80 2.02 -1.85
C ALA A 52 4.31 1.76 -1.86
N ILE A 53 4.96 1.73 -3.02
CA ILE A 53 6.41 1.56 -3.12
C ILE A 53 7.08 2.78 -2.48
N ASP A 54 6.75 3.97 -2.96
CA ASP A 54 7.28 5.24 -2.43
C ASP A 54 7.06 5.36 -0.91
N ALA A 55 5.85 5.02 -0.44
CA ALA A 55 5.50 5.10 0.98
C ALA A 55 6.23 4.09 1.86
N THR A 56 6.75 3.00 1.28
CA THR A 56 7.53 1.97 1.99
C THR A 56 9.03 2.11 1.80
N ASP A 57 9.48 3.04 0.95
CA ASP A 57 10.90 3.33 0.79
C ASP A 57 11.40 4.03 2.07
N PRO A 58 12.35 3.42 2.81
CA PRO A 58 12.91 4.04 4.00
C PRO A 58 13.58 5.38 3.69
N TYR A 59 14.14 5.58 2.49
CA TYR A 59 14.85 6.80 2.15
C TYR A 59 13.94 7.99 1.86
N GLU A 60 12.64 7.75 1.66
CA GLU A 60 11.64 8.81 1.43
C GLU A 60 11.12 9.43 2.75
N THR A 61 11.48 8.86 3.91
CA THR A 61 11.02 9.36 5.23
C THR A 61 12.17 9.59 6.20
N ASP A 62 12.03 10.56 7.11
CA ASP A 62 13.04 10.85 8.13
C ASP A 62 13.28 9.66 9.07
N LEU A 63 12.19 9.01 9.51
CA LEU A 63 12.26 7.83 10.36
C LEU A 63 12.90 6.64 9.62
N GLY A 64 12.52 6.44 8.35
CA GLY A 64 13.09 5.37 7.54
C GLY A 64 14.58 5.55 7.30
N ARG A 65 15.03 6.78 7.02
CA ARG A 65 16.46 7.11 6.91
C ARG A 65 17.21 6.83 8.20
N ALA A 66 16.69 7.29 9.34
CA ALA A 66 17.31 7.03 10.64
C ALA A 66 17.45 5.52 10.92
N ARG A 67 16.45 4.71 10.53
CA ARG A 67 16.50 3.25 10.64
C ARG A 67 17.46 2.60 9.65
N ALA A 68 17.57 3.12 8.43
CA ALA A 68 18.54 2.65 7.44
C ALA A 68 19.98 2.90 7.92
N ASP A 69 20.23 4.05 8.55
CA ASP A 69 21.54 4.42 9.10
C ASP A 69 21.99 3.49 10.24
N GLU A 70 21.06 2.95 11.04
CA GLU A 70 21.36 1.96 12.10
C GLU A 70 21.93 0.64 11.55
N ILE A 71 21.65 0.30 10.29
CA ILE A 71 22.04 -0.96 9.64
C ILE A 71 23.37 -0.82 8.90
N LEU A 72 23.86 0.41 8.70
CA LEU A 72 25.10 0.65 7.95
C LEU A 72 26.31 0.02 8.66
N PRO A 73 27.18 -0.69 7.91
CA PRO A 73 28.40 -1.25 8.48
C PRO A 73 29.25 -0.17 9.13
N GLN A 74 29.88 -0.47 10.27
CA GLN A 74 30.79 0.47 10.91
C GLN A 74 31.92 0.84 9.94
N ARG A 75 32.11 2.14 9.73
CA ARG A 75 33.17 2.66 8.86
C ARG A 75 34.52 2.16 9.35
N VAL A 76 35.19 1.34 8.55
CA VAL A 76 36.58 0.92 8.82
C VAL A 76 37.47 2.15 8.68
N ARG A 77 37.96 2.68 9.81
CA ARG A 77 38.98 3.74 9.82
C ARG A 77 40.34 3.06 9.75
N GLY A 78 41.06 3.25 8.64
CA GLY A 78 42.46 2.85 8.54
C GLY A 78 43.34 3.68 9.50
N PRO A 79 44.48 3.14 9.95
CA PRO A 79 45.38 3.87 10.84
C PRO A 79 45.87 5.15 10.17
N SER A 80 45.76 6.28 10.87
CA SER A 80 46.35 7.55 10.47
C SER A 80 47.86 7.43 10.67
N ARG A 81 48.62 7.48 9.57
CA ARG A 81 50.09 7.49 9.57
C ARG A 81 50.64 8.81 10.13
#